data_AF-Q9HJX9-F1
#
_entry.id   AF-Q9HJX9-F1
#
_cell.length_a   1.000
_cell.length_b   1.000
_cell.length_c   1.000
_cell.angle_alpha   90.00
_cell.angle_beta   90.00
_cell.angle_gamma   90.00
#
_symmetry.space_group_name_H-M   'P 1'
#
loop_
_entity.id
_entity.type
_entity.pdbx_description
1 polymer ?
#
loop_
_entity_poly.entity_id
_entity_poly.type
_entity_poly.pdbx_seq_one_letter_code
_entity_poly.pdbx_strand_id
1 'polypeptide(L)'
;MKGEEDARENMHLAATMAGISFTNSGTALAHALGHSFGSTHHVVHGTCVGLFLPYVIEFNSSDENASEKYARIARRLGYKDAISALRDLYRRIGQPLTVAEIGIPKDAYMKSLDSMVEKALADSELAFNPVIAGDEDVRSIYIKAYGD
;
A
#
# COMPACT_ATOMS: atom_id res chain seq x y z
N MET A 1 17.30 11.55 -19.08
CA MET A 1 16.01 10.82 -19.12
C MET A 1 15.31 11.18 -20.44
N LYS A 2 15.57 10.46 -21.53
CA LYS A 2 14.67 10.53 -22.70
C LYS A 2 13.48 9.63 -22.35
N GLY A 3 12.50 10.20 -21.66
CA GLY A 3 11.25 9.48 -21.39
C GLY A 3 10.51 9.36 -22.71
N GLU A 4 10.27 8.15 -23.18
CA GLU A 4 9.46 7.91 -24.37
C GLU A 4 8.09 8.56 -24.16
N GLU A 5 7.71 9.48 -25.05
CA GLU A 5 6.49 10.28 -24.92
C GLU A 5 5.27 9.38 -24.72
N ASP A 6 5.20 8.30 -25.50
CA ASP A 6 4.18 7.25 -25.40
C ASP A 6 4.09 6.63 -23.99
N ALA A 7 5.23 6.38 -23.33
CA ALA A 7 5.23 5.81 -21.98
C ALA A 7 4.67 6.79 -20.94
N ARG A 8 4.95 8.09 -21.10
CA ARG A 8 4.43 9.14 -20.20
C ARG A 8 2.95 9.37 -20.42
N GLU A 9 2.50 9.37 -21.67
CA GLU A 9 1.08 9.46 -22.03
C GLU A 9 0.30 8.27 -21.46
N ASN A 10 0.78 7.05 -21.69
CA ASN A 10 0.14 5.84 -21.17
C ASN A 10 0.06 5.84 -19.64
N MET A 11 1.10 6.29 -18.93
CA MET A 11 1.07 6.40 -17.47
C MET A 11 0.06 7.46 -17.00
N HIS A 12 -0.06 8.58 -17.72
CA HIS A 12 -1.02 9.63 -17.40
C HIS A 12 -2.47 9.16 -17.59
N LEU A 13 -2.74 8.43 -18.68
CA LEU A 13 -4.03 7.80 -18.94
C LEU A 13 -4.35 6.73 -17.89
N ALA A 14 -3.39 5.86 -17.56
CA ALA A 14 -3.57 4.81 -16.55
C ALA A 14 -3.89 5.39 -15.17
N ALA A 15 -3.21 6.46 -14.74
CA ALA A 15 -3.49 7.15 -13.49
C ALA A 15 -4.90 7.74 -13.47
N THR A 16 -5.34 8.34 -14.58
CA THR A 16 -6.71 8.86 -14.73
C THR A 16 -7.76 7.75 -14.64
N MET A 17 -7.53 6.62 -15.31
CA MET A 17 -8.42 5.46 -15.26
C MET A 17 -8.50 4.86 -13.84
N ALA A 18 -7.39 4.81 -13.12
CA ALA A 18 -7.38 4.42 -11.71
C ALA A 18 -8.21 5.39 -10.86
N GLY A 19 -8.08 6.70 -11.10
CA GLY A 19 -8.91 7.76 -10.50
C GLY A 19 -10.41 7.53 -10.68
N ILE A 20 -10.84 7.24 -11.91
CA ILE A 20 -12.24 6.93 -12.22
C ILE A 20 -12.70 5.70 -11.41
N SER A 21 -11.86 4.67 -11.28
CA SER A 21 -12.19 3.48 -10.50
C SER A 21 -12.38 3.81 -9.02
N PHE A 22 -11.34 4.33 -8.34
CA PHE A 22 -11.40 4.49 -6.88
C PHE A 22 -12.35 5.61 -6.44
N THR A 23 -12.68 6.57 -7.30
CA THR A 23 -13.74 7.56 -7.03
C THR A 23 -15.09 6.90 -6.75
N ASN A 24 -15.32 5.70 -7.32
CA ASN A 24 -16.58 4.95 -7.15
C ASN A 24 -16.46 3.77 -6.17
N SER A 25 -15.26 3.27 -5.92
CA SER A 25 -15.03 2.07 -5.09
C SER A 25 -14.34 2.33 -3.75
N GLY A 26 -13.81 3.54 -3.53
CA GLY A 26 -12.87 3.82 -2.44
C GLY A 26 -11.49 3.19 -2.69
N THR A 27 -10.56 3.42 -1.76
CA THR A 27 -9.16 2.96 -1.86
C THR A 27 -8.74 1.92 -0.82
N ALA A 28 -9.34 1.93 0.38
CA ALA A 28 -9.16 0.93 1.44
C ALA A 28 -7.88 1.04 2.30
N LEU A 29 -7.54 -0.05 3.00
CA LEU A 29 -6.61 -0.09 4.13
C LEU A 29 -5.20 0.43 3.80
N ALA A 30 -4.67 0.16 2.60
CA ALA A 30 -3.34 0.66 2.23
C ALA A 30 -3.24 2.19 2.20
N HIS A 31 -4.33 2.88 1.85
CA HIS A 31 -4.39 4.35 1.92
C HIS A 31 -4.51 4.83 3.36
N ALA A 32 -5.39 4.22 4.16
CA ALA A 32 -5.54 4.56 5.58
C ALA A 32 -4.20 4.47 6.34
N LEU A 33 -3.45 3.39 6.13
CA LEU A 33 -2.10 3.23 6.69
C LEU A 33 -1.13 4.28 6.13
N GLY A 34 -1.18 4.51 4.82
CA GLY A 34 -0.32 5.47 4.13
C GLY A 34 -0.53 6.92 4.58
N HIS A 35 -1.76 7.36 4.80
CA HIS A 35 -2.10 8.70 5.29
C HIS A 35 -1.57 8.92 6.70
N SER A 36 -1.84 7.96 7.59
CA SER A 36 -1.40 8.01 8.98
C SER A 36 0.13 8.03 9.09
N PHE A 37 0.82 7.12 8.39
CA PHE A 37 2.27 7.08 8.33
C PHE A 37 2.88 8.34 7.71
N GLY A 38 2.36 8.77 6.55
CA GLY A 38 2.85 9.94 5.82
C GLY A 38 2.71 11.23 6.60
N SER A 39 1.58 11.43 7.29
CA SER A 39 1.37 12.59 8.17
C SER A 39 2.30 12.61 9.38
N THR A 40 2.70 11.43 9.87
CA THR A 40 3.52 11.27 11.08
C THR A 40 5.02 11.39 10.79
N HIS A 41 5.47 10.85 9.66
CA HIS A 41 6.89 10.76 9.32
C HIS A 41 7.29 11.62 8.10
N HIS A 42 6.38 12.43 7.58
CA HIS A 42 6.61 13.35 6.46
C HIS A 42 7.12 12.66 5.19
N VAL A 43 6.62 11.46 4.92
CA VAL A 43 6.94 10.69 3.71
C VAL A 43 5.89 10.97 2.63
N VAL A 44 6.34 11.09 1.37
CA VAL A 44 5.45 11.40 0.23
C VAL A 44 4.43 10.29 0.00
N HIS A 45 3.20 10.68 -0.29
CA HIS A 45 2.03 9.79 -0.29
C HIS A 45 2.21 8.49 -1.10
N GLY A 46 2.70 8.58 -2.34
CA GLY A 46 2.90 7.39 -3.19
C GLY A 46 3.87 6.38 -2.59
N THR A 47 4.93 6.86 -1.90
CA THR A 47 5.87 6.00 -1.19
C THR A 47 5.19 5.33 0.00
N CYS A 48 4.36 6.05 0.76
CA CYS A 48 3.62 5.50 1.89
C CYS A 48 2.67 4.38 1.46
N VAL A 49 1.78 4.66 0.51
CA VAL A 49 0.78 3.68 0.04
C VAL A 49 1.46 2.46 -0.58
N GLY A 50 2.51 2.69 -1.39
CA GLY A 50 3.30 1.60 -1.96
C GLY A 50 3.95 0.72 -0.91
N LEU A 51 4.53 1.29 0.16
CA LEU A 51 5.16 0.52 1.22
C LEU A 51 4.17 -0.44 1.90
N PHE A 52 2.95 0.01 2.20
CA PHE A 52 1.96 -0.83 2.90
C PHE A 52 1.20 -1.79 1.99
N LEU A 53 1.13 -1.53 0.69
CA LEU A 53 0.32 -2.32 -0.24
C LEU A 53 0.61 -3.84 -0.21
N PRO A 54 1.87 -4.32 -0.22
CA PRO A 54 2.16 -5.76 -0.12
C PRO A 54 1.62 -6.41 1.16
N TYR A 55 1.76 -5.73 2.30
CA TYR A 55 1.29 -6.23 3.61
C TYR A 55 -0.24 -6.26 3.69
N VAL A 56 -0.90 -5.26 3.11
CA VAL A 56 -2.36 -5.21 3.02
C VAL A 56 -2.91 -6.28 2.08
N ILE A 57 -2.22 -6.57 0.96
CA ILE A 57 -2.59 -7.70 0.09
C ILE A 57 -2.48 -9.02 0.86
N GLU A 58 -1.42 -9.22 1.63
CA GLU A 58 -1.27 -10.42 2.49
C GLU A 58 -2.44 -10.54 3.48
N PHE A 59 -2.76 -9.46 4.21
CA PHE A 59 -3.88 -9.42 5.16
C PHE A 59 -5.23 -9.70 4.48
N ASN A 60 -5.53 -8.99 3.39
CA ASN A 60 -6.80 -9.13 2.66
C ASN A 60 -6.95 -10.49 1.97
N SER A 61 -5.86 -11.21 1.69
CA SER A 61 -5.92 -12.54 1.08
C SER A 61 -6.45 -13.63 2.02
N SER A 62 -6.75 -13.30 3.28
CA SER A 62 -7.54 -14.15 4.18
C SER A 62 -9.00 -14.28 3.73
N ASP A 63 -9.53 -13.31 2.96
CA ASP A 63 -10.82 -13.43 2.27
C ASP A 63 -10.64 -14.05 0.89
N GLU A 64 -11.40 -15.11 0.60
CA GLU A 64 -11.30 -15.87 -0.64
C GLU A 64 -11.61 -15.01 -1.88
N ASN A 65 -12.57 -14.09 -1.78
CA ASN A 65 -12.95 -13.23 -2.90
C ASN A 65 -11.86 -12.20 -3.22
N ALA A 66 -11.25 -11.59 -2.20
CA ALA A 66 -10.13 -10.68 -2.34
C ALA A 66 -8.90 -11.41 -2.89
N SER A 67 -8.61 -12.61 -2.37
CA SER A 67 -7.52 -13.47 -2.84
C SER A 67 -7.66 -13.78 -4.35
N GLU A 68 -8.84 -14.21 -4.81
CA GLU A 68 -9.06 -14.48 -6.24
C GLU A 68 -8.97 -13.21 -7.10
N LYS A 69 -9.42 -12.05 -6.60
CA LYS A 69 -9.27 -10.76 -7.31
C LYS A 69 -7.79 -10.39 -7.48
N TYR A 70 -6.96 -10.54 -6.44
CA TYR A 70 -5.51 -10.30 -6.55
C TYR A 70 -4.84 -11.31 -7.48
N ALA A 71 -5.22 -12.59 -7.42
CA ALA A 71 -4.72 -13.61 -8.33
C ALA A 71 -5.05 -13.28 -9.79
N ARG A 72 -6.27 -12.81 -10.07
CA ARG A 72 -6.68 -12.37 -11.42
C ARG A 72 -5.84 -11.20 -11.93
N ILE A 73 -5.54 -10.21 -11.07
CA ILE A 73 -4.65 -9.09 -11.41
C ILE A 73 -3.25 -9.62 -11.75
N ALA A 74 -2.69 -10.48 -10.90
CA ALA A 74 -1.37 -11.06 -11.12
C ALA A 74 -1.28 -11.83 -12.44
N ARG A 75 -2.26 -12.71 -12.73
CA ARG A 75 -2.34 -13.44 -14.00
C ARG A 75 -2.38 -12.49 -15.20
N ARG A 76 -3.13 -11.39 -15.12
CA ARG A 76 -3.22 -10.40 -16.21
C ARG A 76 -1.90 -9.67 -16.47
N LEU A 77 -1.08 -9.52 -15.43
CA LEU A 77 0.26 -8.93 -15.48
C LEU A 77 1.36 -9.96 -15.82
N GLY A 78 1.03 -11.24 -15.93
CA GLY A 78 2.00 -12.31 -16.21
C GLY A 78 2.78 -12.79 -14.98
N TYR A 79 2.26 -12.55 -13.77
CA TYR A 79 2.87 -12.97 -12.51
C TYR A 79 2.08 -14.09 -11.83
N LYS A 80 2.79 -14.87 -11.00
CA LYS A 80 2.18 -15.95 -10.20
C LYS A 80 1.29 -15.42 -9.07
N ASP A 81 1.65 -14.30 -8.47
CA ASP A 81 0.95 -13.66 -7.35
C ASP A 81 1.21 -12.15 -7.36
N ALA A 82 0.30 -11.37 -6.75
CA ALA A 82 0.33 -9.91 -6.81
C ALA A 82 1.54 -9.32 -6.06
N ILE A 83 1.99 -9.97 -4.97
CA ILE A 83 3.14 -9.51 -4.18
C ILE A 83 4.43 -9.64 -5.01
N SER A 84 4.58 -10.70 -5.79
CA SER A 84 5.72 -10.89 -6.70
C SER A 84 5.77 -9.83 -7.80
N ALA A 85 4.62 -9.42 -8.33
CA ALA A 85 4.51 -8.34 -9.31
C ALA A 85 4.94 -7.00 -8.71
N LEU A 86 4.48 -6.68 -7.48
CA LEU A 86 4.87 -5.47 -6.78
C LEU A 86 6.37 -5.44 -6.47
N ARG A 87 6.94 -6.55 -5.97
CA ARG A 87 8.38 -6.63 -5.67
C ARG A 87 9.25 -6.42 -6.92
N ASP A 88 8.85 -6.94 -8.08
CA ASP A 88 9.56 -6.68 -9.33
C ASP A 88 9.48 -5.20 -9.73
N LEU A 89 8.26 -4.63 -9.71
CA LEU A 89 8.05 -3.22 -10.01
C LEU A 89 8.87 -2.32 -9.07
N TYR A 90 8.82 -2.59 -7.76
CA TYR A 90 9.47 -1.77 -6.74
C TYR A 90 10.98 -1.75 -6.91
N ARG A 91 11.58 -2.91 -7.23
CA ARG A 91 13.01 -3.00 -7.59
C ARG A 91 13.35 -2.12 -8.80
N ARG A 92 12.49 -2.10 -9.82
CA ARG A 92 12.72 -1.34 -11.06
C ARG A 92 12.59 0.18 -10.87
N ILE A 93 11.73 0.63 -9.96
CA ILE A 93 11.44 2.06 -9.73
C ILE A 93 12.09 2.63 -8.46
N GLY A 94 12.77 1.80 -7.66
CA GLY A 94 13.39 2.23 -6.41
C GLY A 94 12.39 2.53 -5.29
N GLN A 95 11.23 1.85 -5.28
CA GLN A 95 10.23 1.99 -4.22
C GLN A 95 10.66 1.14 -3.01
N PRO A 96 10.73 1.71 -1.79
CA PRO A 96 11.06 0.95 -0.59
C PRO A 96 9.95 -0.04 -0.23
N LEU A 97 10.35 -1.19 0.31
CA LEU A 97 9.48 -2.24 0.82
C LEU A 97 9.28 -2.16 2.33
N THR A 98 10.20 -1.51 3.06
CA THR A 98 10.19 -1.46 4.52
C THR A 98 10.39 -0.04 5.04
N VAL A 99 9.95 0.22 6.28
CA VAL A 99 10.19 1.51 6.93
C VAL A 99 11.67 1.71 7.22
N ALA A 100 12.41 0.64 7.53
CA ALA A 100 13.85 0.69 7.71
C ALA A 100 14.58 1.19 6.45
N GLU A 101 14.14 0.82 5.25
CA GLU A 101 14.70 1.31 3.98
C GLU A 101 14.47 2.82 3.74
N ILE A 102 13.43 3.41 4.38
CA ILE A 102 13.20 4.86 4.36
C ILE A 102 14.16 5.59 5.32
N GLY A 103 14.78 4.89 6.26
CA GLY A 103 15.74 5.45 7.22
C GLY A 103 15.11 6.00 8.50
N ILE A 104 13.88 5.58 8.83
CA ILE A 104 13.23 5.97 10.08
C ILE A 104 13.73 5.05 11.21
N PRO A 105 14.31 5.58 12.31
CA PRO A 105 14.79 4.75 13.40
C PRO A 105 13.67 3.96 14.10
N LYS A 106 13.91 2.69 14.41
CA LYS A 106 12.94 1.81 15.11
C LYS A 106 12.30 2.45 16.32
N ASP A 107 13.12 3.02 17.21
CA ASP A 107 12.61 3.61 18.46
C ASP A 107 11.68 4.79 18.20
N ALA A 108 11.97 5.60 17.17
CA ALA A 108 11.10 6.72 16.78
C ALA A 108 9.80 6.21 16.16
N TYR A 109 9.87 5.17 15.32
CA TYR A 109 8.72 4.53 14.70
C TYR A 109 7.79 3.84 15.72
N MET A 110 8.37 3.10 16.68
CA MET A 110 7.59 2.40 17.70
C MET A 110 6.93 3.39 18.68
N LYS A 111 7.56 4.54 18.96
CA LYS A 111 6.94 5.62 19.76
C LYS A 111 5.72 6.25 19.09
N SER A 112 5.66 6.27 17.77
CA SER A 112 4.51 6.81 17.03
C SER A 112 3.44 5.76 16.71
N LEU A 113 3.69 4.48 17.00
CA LEU A 113 2.83 3.36 16.62
C LEU A 113 1.38 3.55 17.08
N ASP A 114 1.15 3.85 18.35
CA ASP A 114 -0.21 4.00 18.90
C ASP A 114 -0.99 5.10 18.19
N SER A 115 -0.36 6.27 17.99
CA SER A 115 -0.97 7.38 17.26
C SER A 115 -1.21 7.02 15.79
N MET A 116 -0.32 6.26 15.17
CA MET A 116 -0.49 5.83 13.78
C MET A 116 -1.66 4.85 13.62
N VAL A 117 -1.84 3.94 14.58
CA VAL A 117 -2.96 2.99 14.60
C VAL A 117 -4.28 3.74 14.78
N GLU A 118 -4.36 4.63 15.77
CA GLU A 118 -5.57 5.44 16.03
C GLU A 118 -5.99 6.23 14.78
N LYS A 119 -5.05 6.93 14.14
CA LYS A 119 -5.32 7.70 12.92
C LYS A 119 -5.76 6.82 11.75
N ALA A 120 -5.17 5.63 11.60
CA ALA A 120 -5.53 4.72 10.52
C ALA A 120 -6.93 4.12 10.71
N LEU A 121 -7.32 3.81 11.95
CA LEU A 121 -8.66 3.34 12.28
C LEU A 121 -9.73 4.43 12.12
N ALA A 122 -9.34 5.70 12.28
CA ALA A 122 -10.22 6.85 12.06
C ALA A 122 -10.33 7.28 10.59
N ASP A 123 -9.56 6.68 9.68
CA ASP A 123 -9.57 7.02 8.26
C ASP A 123 -10.82 6.43 7.57
N SER A 124 -11.57 7.28 6.87
CA SER A 124 -12.80 6.88 6.17
C SER A 124 -12.57 5.85 5.08
N GLU A 125 -11.36 5.74 4.53
CA GLU A 125 -11.04 4.75 3.50
C GLU A 125 -11.16 3.31 4.03
N LEU A 126 -11.04 3.09 5.35
CA LEU A 126 -11.12 1.76 5.95
C LEU A 126 -12.46 1.07 5.68
N ALA A 127 -13.53 1.83 5.52
CA ALA A 127 -14.88 1.33 5.24
C ALA A 127 -14.98 0.55 3.92
N PHE A 128 -14.02 0.72 3.00
CA PHE A 128 -14.00 0.04 1.70
C PHE A 128 -13.11 -1.20 1.67
N ASN A 129 -12.44 -1.56 2.77
CA ASN A 129 -11.56 -2.72 2.81
C ASN A 129 -12.37 -4.03 2.84
N PRO A 130 -12.00 -5.07 2.05
CA PRO A 130 -12.77 -6.31 1.99
C PRO A 130 -12.74 -7.12 3.29
N VAL A 131 -11.70 -6.93 4.10
CA VAL A 131 -11.54 -7.55 5.41
C VAL A 131 -11.57 -6.46 6.48
N ILE A 132 -12.41 -6.62 7.51
CA ILE A 132 -12.46 -5.67 8.63
C ILE A 132 -11.13 -5.78 9.38
N ALA A 133 -10.38 -4.68 9.47
CA ALA A 133 -9.14 -4.61 10.23
C ALA A 133 -9.38 -3.88 11.56
N GLY A 134 -9.08 -4.55 12.67
CA GLY A 134 -9.11 -3.96 14.02
C GLY A 134 -7.76 -3.37 14.43
N ASP A 135 -7.70 -2.90 15.68
CA ASP A 135 -6.47 -2.34 16.29
C ASP A 135 -5.28 -3.30 16.19
N GLU A 136 -5.48 -4.57 16.57
CA GLU A 136 -4.42 -5.58 16.54
C GLU A 136 -3.93 -5.88 15.12
N ASP A 137 -4.83 -5.90 14.13
CA ASP A 137 -4.48 -6.13 12.72
C ASP A 137 -3.65 -4.98 12.16
N VAL A 138 -4.11 -3.74 12.35
CA VAL A 138 -3.43 -2.52 11.91
C VAL A 138 -2.06 -2.40 12.57
N ARG A 139 -1.99 -2.64 13.88
CA ARG A 139 -0.73 -2.65 14.64
C ARG A 139 0.23 -3.72 14.11
N SER A 140 -0.27 -4.93 13.87
CA SER A 140 0.52 -6.05 13.32
C SER A 140 1.10 -5.70 11.96
N ILE A 141 0.31 -5.07 11.07
CA ILE A 141 0.79 -4.62 9.75
C ILE A 141 1.90 -3.59 9.89
N TYR A 142 1.74 -2.56 10.74
CA TYR A 142 2.79 -1.56 10.98
C TYR A 142 4.08 -2.19 11.52
N ILE A 143 3.97 -3.09 12.49
CA ILE A 143 5.14 -3.79 13.05
C ILE A 143 5.85 -4.61 11.98
N LYS A 144 5.11 -5.40 11.18
CA LYS A 144 5.67 -6.17 10.05
C LYS A 144 6.33 -5.26 9.00
N ALA A 145 5.74 -4.10 8.75
CA ALA A 145 6.23 -3.14 7.77
C ALA A 145 7.54 -2.46 8.18
N TYR A 146 7.95 -2.55 9.45
CA TYR A 146 9.25 -2.03 9.88
C TYR A 146 10.41 -2.71 9.13
N GLY A 147 10.34 -4.04 8.97
CA GLY A 147 11.31 -4.84 8.22
C GLY A 147 12.50 -5.36 9.04
N ASP A 148 12.24 -5.97 10.20
CA ASP A 148 13.26 -6.72 10.97
C ASP A 148 13.62 -8.08 10.35
#